data_AF-A0A850BYX5-F1
#
_entry.id   AF-A0A850BYX5-F1
#
_cell.length_a   1.000
_cell.length_b   1.000
_cell.length_c   1.000
_cell.angle_alpha   90.00
_cell.angle_beta   90.00
_cell.angle_gamma   90.00
#
_symmetry.space_group_name_H-M   'P 1'
#
loop_
_entity.id
_entity.type
_entity.pdbx_description
1 polymer ?
#
loop_
_entity_poly.entity_id
_entity_poly.type
_entity_poly.pdbx_seq_one_letter_code
_entity_poly.pdbx_strand_id
1 'polypeptide(L)'
;MPAEIDVPLDAIVTLLVFLIGVPTLVFQSMPPDVRHIFLGRRRLLGYLLVLIFVPVSSALVISTVGIYAEISVAHDAREWAVRWAAVLGVMIAVILVVAIYFPLRYSRRQGVLHLLEREALRRMRSRGRLPEESVEDIIDLGKNAESPQEKGSVLQSIHTLVTETCKHPSYSGDGLETLILRLHEVVIVDSKPVNLENFRMVAEIFQEIAIARKEIQHVADLQRTVKATGSMGRAALARFESGLEVDNIVMSFIQTLGLITYIKPLDVINKHHFYVMTDVSEALFEIGSLAAEKQRDFIAVAALDKMITMLSQTPRTEDLPSYIVDELGADVMGLMAHIWTGGDSQKEFILQRLPDVRASIGMPDAKIFRKARTHYLGKSQFETANRLAQMEKELKPKPRRKT
;
A
#
# COMPACT_ATOMS: atom_id res chain seq x y z
N MET A 1 46.35 -37.33 48.28
CA MET A 1 45.15 -37.78 47.54
C MET A 1 44.93 -36.77 46.44
N PRO A 2 44.82 -37.18 45.17
CA PRO A 2 44.47 -36.25 44.10
C PRO A 2 43.13 -35.61 44.46
N ALA A 3 43.06 -34.27 44.43
CA ALA A 3 41.79 -33.58 44.56
C ALA A 3 40.91 -34.04 43.39
N GLU A 4 39.73 -34.59 43.66
CA GLU A 4 38.75 -34.89 42.63
C GLU A 4 38.41 -33.57 41.93
N ILE A 5 38.78 -33.50 40.65
CA ILE A 5 38.50 -32.36 39.79
C ILE A 5 37.04 -32.51 39.35
N ASP A 6 36.16 -31.79 40.03
CA ASP A 6 34.72 -31.92 39.87
C ASP A 6 34.24 -31.02 38.71
N VAL A 7 34.35 -31.53 37.48
CA VAL A 7 33.87 -30.81 36.29
C VAL A 7 32.39 -30.46 36.50
N PRO A 8 31.97 -29.19 36.33
CA PRO A 8 30.59 -28.79 36.54
C PRO A 8 29.71 -29.20 35.34
N LEU A 9 29.67 -30.50 35.06
CA LEU A 9 28.98 -31.11 33.91
C LEU A 9 27.50 -30.74 33.94
N ASP A 10 26.88 -30.78 35.11
CA ASP A 10 25.47 -30.42 35.31
C ASP A 10 25.19 -28.97 34.90
N ALA A 11 26.09 -28.03 35.21
CA ALA A 11 25.95 -26.64 34.81
C ALA A 11 26.09 -26.46 33.30
N ILE A 12 27.05 -27.15 32.67
CA ILE A 12 27.27 -27.10 31.22
C ILE A 12 26.06 -27.69 30.48
N VAL A 13 25.60 -28.87 30.89
CA VAL A 13 24.42 -29.53 30.30
C VAL A 13 23.19 -28.64 30.46
N THR A 14 22.98 -28.05 31.65
CA THR A 14 21.88 -27.12 31.89
C THR A 14 21.94 -25.92 30.94
N LEU A 15 23.10 -25.26 30.81
CA LEU A 15 23.27 -24.11 29.92
C LEU A 15 23.07 -24.49 28.45
N LEU A 16 23.50 -25.67 28.02
CA LEU A 16 23.24 -26.17 26.67
C LEU A 16 21.76 -26.41 26.41
N VAL A 17 21.04 -27.03 27.37
CA VAL A 17 19.58 -27.20 27.29
C VAL A 17 18.89 -25.85 27.22
N PHE A 18 19.29 -24.87 28.02
CA PHE A 18 18.76 -23.50 27.95
C PHE A 18 19.04 -22.84 26.61
N LEU A 19 20.23 -23.01 26.04
CA LEU A 19 20.57 -22.39 24.76
C LEU A 19 19.76 -22.98 23.59
N ILE A 20 19.32 -24.23 23.69
CA ILE A 20 18.39 -24.85 22.73
C ILE A 20 16.94 -24.45 23.02
N GLY A 21 16.56 -24.40 24.30
CA GLY A 21 15.20 -24.12 24.76
C GLY A 21 14.78 -22.67 24.57
N VAL A 22 15.66 -21.70 24.86
CA VAL A 22 15.37 -20.26 24.77
C VAL A 22 14.93 -19.85 23.37
N PRO A 23 15.68 -20.14 22.27
CA PRO A 23 15.23 -19.82 20.92
C PRO A 23 13.85 -20.40 20.61
N THR A 24 13.59 -21.64 21.03
CA THR A 24 12.30 -22.31 20.84
C THR A 24 11.17 -21.55 21.55
N LEU A 25 11.38 -21.16 22.80
CA LEU A 25 10.41 -20.35 23.56
C LEU A 25 10.18 -18.99 22.91
N VAL A 26 11.24 -18.36 22.41
CA VAL A 26 11.12 -17.08 21.71
C VAL A 26 10.30 -17.24 20.43
N PHE A 27 10.56 -18.26 19.61
CA PHE A 27 9.75 -18.57 18.43
C PHE A 27 8.30 -18.92 18.75
N GLN A 28 8.05 -19.57 19.90
CA GLN A 28 6.70 -19.87 20.36
C GLN A 28 5.96 -18.62 20.84
N SER A 29 6.67 -17.64 21.41
CA SER A 29 6.10 -16.35 21.84
C SER A 29 5.87 -15.36 20.69
N MET A 30 6.44 -15.60 19.51
CA MET A 30 6.24 -14.73 18.36
C MET A 30 4.82 -14.85 17.79
N PRO A 31 4.22 -13.74 17.33
CA PRO A 31 2.98 -13.78 16.57
C PRO A 31 3.07 -14.76 15.37
N PRO A 32 1.99 -15.50 15.04
CA PRO A 32 2.01 -16.53 14.00
C PRO A 32 2.49 -16.02 12.63
N ASP A 33 2.14 -14.79 12.27
CA ASP A 33 2.53 -14.08 11.06
C ASP A 33 4.05 -13.82 11.03
N VAL A 34 4.60 -13.29 12.12
CA VAL A 34 6.04 -13.09 12.28
C VAL A 34 6.79 -14.42 12.17
N ARG A 35 6.30 -15.45 12.84
CA ARG A 35 6.90 -16.79 12.81
C ARG A 35 6.91 -17.37 11.40
N HIS A 36 5.83 -17.20 10.64
CA HIS A 36 5.75 -17.65 9.24
C HIS A 36 6.83 -16.99 8.38
N ILE A 37 7.02 -15.67 8.50
CA ILE A 37 8.04 -14.90 7.76
C ILE A 37 9.46 -15.40 8.12
N PHE A 38 9.73 -15.62 9.41
CA PHE A 38 11.02 -16.15 9.85
C PHE A 38 11.32 -17.56 9.32
N LEU A 39 10.31 -18.43 9.27
CA LEU A 39 10.45 -19.79 8.76
C LEU A 39 10.57 -19.84 7.23
N GLY A 40 9.86 -18.95 6.52
CA GLY A 40 9.94 -18.83 5.06
C GLY A 40 11.31 -18.32 4.59
N ARG A 41 11.94 -17.42 5.36
CA ARG A 41 13.25 -16.85 5.01
C ARG A 41 14.41 -17.69 5.53
N ARG A 42 14.87 -18.65 4.72
CA ARG A 42 16.07 -19.49 4.99
C ARG A 42 17.29 -18.70 5.48
N ARG A 43 17.48 -17.45 5.04
CA ARG A 43 18.61 -16.61 5.46
C ARG A 43 18.49 -16.11 6.90
N LEU A 44 17.28 -15.74 7.34
CA LEU A 44 17.05 -15.31 8.73
C LEU A 44 17.16 -16.49 9.69
N LEU A 45 16.57 -17.63 9.30
CA LEU A 45 16.74 -18.88 10.01
C LEU A 45 18.22 -19.28 10.09
N GLY A 46 18.95 -19.19 8.98
CA GLY A 46 20.40 -19.45 8.94
C GLY A 46 21.20 -18.51 9.84
N TYR A 47 20.88 -17.21 9.87
CA TYR A 47 21.53 -16.26 10.77
C TYR A 47 21.28 -16.61 12.25
N LEU A 48 20.05 -16.97 12.60
CA LEU A 48 19.71 -17.42 13.96
C LEU A 48 20.40 -18.73 14.31
N LEU A 49 20.43 -19.70 13.39
CA LEU A 49 21.16 -20.96 13.59
C LEU A 49 22.65 -20.72 13.77
N VAL A 50 23.26 -19.83 12.99
CA VAL A 50 24.68 -19.44 13.16
C VAL A 50 24.90 -18.77 14.52
N LEU A 51 24.01 -17.87 14.93
CA LEU A 51 24.09 -17.17 16.21
C LEU A 51 24.05 -18.14 17.41
N ILE A 52 23.33 -19.26 17.29
CA ILE A 52 23.26 -20.30 18.33
C ILE A 52 24.42 -21.28 18.19
N PHE A 53 24.70 -21.75 16.97
CA PHE A 53 25.65 -22.82 16.69
C PHE A 53 27.10 -22.39 16.92
N VAL A 54 27.47 -21.15 16.58
CA VAL A 54 28.85 -20.66 16.74
C VAL A 54 29.26 -20.63 18.23
N PRO A 55 28.46 -20.09 19.15
CA PRO A 55 28.75 -20.20 20.59
C PRO A 55 28.76 -21.62 21.16
N VAL A 56 27.85 -22.50 20.73
CA VAL A 56 27.82 -23.90 21.21
C VAL A 56 29.08 -24.62 20.77
N SER A 57 29.41 -24.51 19.49
CA SER A 57 30.59 -25.16 18.92
C SER A 57 31.86 -24.59 19.53
N SER A 58 31.96 -23.27 19.75
CA SER A 58 33.12 -22.68 20.43
C SER A 58 33.25 -23.15 21.89
N ALA A 59 32.15 -23.22 22.64
CA ALA A 59 32.15 -23.75 24.00
C ALA A 59 32.59 -25.22 24.04
N LEU A 60 32.06 -26.06 23.15
CA LEU A 60 32.46 -27.47 23.01
C LEU A 60 33.94 -27.63 22.67
N VAL A 61 34.45 -26.82 21.74
CA VAL A 61 35.88 -26.83 21.36
C VAL A 61 36.75 -26.40 22.55
N ILE A 62 36.39 -25.34 23.26
CA ILE A 62 37.15 -24.88 24.42
C ILE A 62 37.14 -25.94 25.54
N SER A 63 35.99 -26.58 25.80
CA SER A 63 35.89 -27.66 26.77
C SER A 63 36.71 -28.89 26.38
N THR A 64 36.65 -29.32 25.12
CA THR A 64 37.44 -30.48 24.64
C THR A 64 38.94 -30.22 24.67
N VAL A 65 39.38 -29.02 24.27
CA VAL A 65 40.77 -28.59 24.39
C VAL A 65 41.20 -28.51 25.85
N GLY A 66 40.33 -28.01 26.73
CA GLY A 66 40.58 -27.95 28.18
C GLY A 66 40.81 -29.33 28.80
N ILE A 67 39.93 -30.29 28.48
CA ILE A 67 40.03 -31.68 28.94
C ILE A 67 41.28 -32.36 28.35
N TYR A 68 41.61 -32.12 27.08
CA TYR A 68 42.80 -32.70 26.46
C TYR A 68 44.09 -32.13 27.08
N ALA A 69 44.14 -30.82 27.34
CA ALA A 69 45.27 -30.18 28.01
C ALA A 69 45.49 -30.70 29.44
N GLU A 70 44.41 -31.04 30.14
CA GLU A 70 44.42 -31.64 31.48
C GLU A 70 45.11 -33.01 31.51
N ILE A 71 44.86 -33.86 30.50
CA ILE A 71 45.53 -35.16 30.36
C ILE A 71 47.05 -34.99 30.17
N SER A 72 47.50 -33.83 29.69
CA SER A 72 48.89 -33.61 29.28
C SER A 72 49.78 -32.87 30.29
N VAL A 73 49.23 -32.08 31.24
CA VAL A 73 50.04 -31.22 32.13
C VAL A 73 49.38 -31.01 33.50
N ALA A 74 50.11 -31.29 34.59
CA ALA A 74 49.67 -31.05 35.97
C ALA A 74 49.55 -29.54 36.26
N HIS A 75 48.32 -29.01 36.29
CA HIS A 75 48.03 -27.60 36.54
C HIS A 75 47.51 -27.35 37.97
N ASP A 76 47.67 -26.11 38.44
CA ASP A 76 47.17 -25.61 39.72
C ASP A 76 45.63 -25.44 39.68
N ALA A 77 44.93 -25.83 40.75
CA ALA A 77 43.47 -25.85 40.84
C ALA A 77 42.83 -24.45 40.64
N ARG A 78 43.58 -23.39 40.96
CA ARG A 78 43.15 -22.00 40.76
C ARG A 78 43.02 -21.63 39.28
N GLU A 79 43.96 -22.05 38.44
CA GLU A 79 43.88 -21.78 37.00
C GLU A 79 42.71 -22.52 36.35
N TRP A 80 42.42 -23.72 36.87
CA TRP A 80 41.31 -24.54 36.42
C TRP A 80 39.94 -23.90 36.72
N ALA A 81 39.73 -23.39 37.94
CA ALA A 81 38.52 -22.68 38.31
C ALA A 81 38.28 -21.42 37.45
N VAL A 82 39.35 -20.67 37.15
CA VAL A 82 39.26 -19.46 36.29
C VAL A 82 38.86 -19.82 34.86
N ARG A 83 39.38 -20.91 34.30
CA ARG A 83 39.00 -21.36 32.94
C ARG A 83 37.53 -21.74 32.85
N TRP A 84 37.02 -22.52 33.81
CA TRP A 84 35.59 -22.89 33.83
C TRP A 84 34.68 -21.69 34.09
N ALA A 85 35.08 -20.78 34.98
CA ALA A 85 34.36 -19.52 35.17
C ALA A 85 34.28 -18.70 33.87
N ALA A 86 35.37 -18.65 33.08
CA ALA A 86 35.37 -17.98 31.79
C ALA A 86 34.44 -18.66 30.76
N VAL A 87 34.49 -20.00 30.65
CA VAL A 87 33.62 -20.76 29.74
C VAL A 87 32.14 -20.57 30.09
N LEU A 88 31.79 -20.76 31.36
CA LEU A 88 30.42 -20.58 31.85
C LEU A 88 29.97 -19.12 31.69
N GLY A 89 30.85 -18.16 31.96
CA GLY A 89 30.60 -16.74 31.76
C GLY A 89 30.27 -16.40 30.30
N VAL A 90 31.02 -16.93 29.34
CA VAL A 90 30.74 -16.75 27.90
C VAL A 90 29.42 -17.40 27.51
N MET A 91 29.14 -18.62 27.98
CA MET A 91 27.87 -19.31 27.70
C MET A 91 26.67 -18.52 28.26
N ILE A 92 26.76 -18.05 29.50
CA ILE A 92 25.73 -17.21 30.13
C ILE A 92 25.56 -15.91 29.35
N ALA A 93 26.65 -15.24 28.96
CA ALA A 93 26.58 -14.01 28.17
C ALA A 93 25.87 -14.23 26.83
N VAL A 94 26.16 -15.34 26.14
CA VAL A 94 25.47 -15.70 24.88
C VAL A 94 24.00 -15.99 25.13
N ILE A 95 23.66 -16.78 26.17
CA ILE A 95 22.27 -17.05 26.53
C ILE A 95 21.53 -15.75 26.80
N LEU A 96 22.12 -14.82 27.57
CA LEU A 96 21.51 -13.52 27.85
C LEU A 96 21.34 -12.69 26.58
N VAL A 97 22.34 -12.67 25.69
CA VAL A 97 22.20 -11.98 24.40
C VAL A 97 21.05 -12.61 23.60
N VAL A 98 21.00 -13.92 23.42
CA VAL A 98 19.92 -14.56 22.66
C VAL A 98 18.56 -14.38 23.34
N ALA A 99 18.47 -14.54 24.66
CA ALA A 99 17.24 -14.46 25.44
C ALA A 99 16.69 -13.05 25.57
N ILE A 100 17.54 -12.02 25.58
CA ILE A 100 17.12 -10.62 25.79
C ILE A 100 17.10 -9.87 24.46
N TYR A 101 18.20 -9.92 23.72
CA TYR A 101 18.33 -9.14 22.48
C TYR A 101 17.38 -9.62 21.40
N PHE A 102 17.23 -10.95 21.22
CA PHE A 102 16.40 -11.47 20.14
C PHE A 102 14.91 -11.18 20.35
N PRO A 103 14.31 -11.38 21.55
CA PRO A 103 12.93 -10.97 21.78
C PRO A 103 12.73 -9.47 21.68
N LEU A 104 13.58 -8.68 22.32
CA LEU A 104 13.40 -7.22 22.32
C LEU A 104 13.46 -6.64 20.90
N ARG A 105 14.31 -7.20 20.04
CA ARG A 105 14.53 -6.68 18.69
C ARG A 105 13.63 -7.32 17.63
N TYR A 106 13.25 -8.58 17.77
CA TYR A 106 12.58 -9.35 16.72
C TYR A 106 11.27 -10.01 17.14
N SER A 107 10.96 -10.11 18.44
CA SER A 107 9.65 -10.64 18.87
C SER A 107 8.50 -9.68 18.60
N ARG A 108 8.79 -8.38 18.41
CA ARG A 108 7.78 -7.38 18.10
C ARG A 108 7.64 -7.23 16.58
N ARG A 109 6.39 -7.18 16.10
CA ARG A 109 6.06 -6.91 14.68
C ARG A 109 6.83 -5.71 14.10
N GLN A 110 6.95 -4.62 14.87
CA GLN A 110 7.71 -3.42 14.47
C GLN A 110 9.18 -3.70 14.15
N GLY A 111 9.83 -4.57 14.92
CA GLY A 111 11.24 -4.92 14.70
C GLY A 111 11.44 -5.72 13.41
N VAL A 112 10.51 -6.62 13.12
CA VAL A 112 10.47 -7.40 11.87
C VAL A 112 10.18 -6.50 10.68
N LEU A 113 9.19 -5.61 10.81
CA LEU A 113 8.83 -4.62 9.80
C LEU A 113 10.05 -3.75 9.44
N HIS A 114 10.76 -3.21 10.42
CA HIS A 114 11.95 -2.39 10.17
C HIS A 114 13.10 -3.19 9.53
N LEU A 115 13.24 -4.47 9.89
CA LEU A 115 14.21 -5.36 9.23
C LEU A 115 13.84 -5.58 7.76
N LEU A 116 12.57 -5.87 7.46
CA LEU A 116 12.08 -6.10 6.10
C LEU A 116 12.20 -4.85 5.25
N GLU A 117 11.84 -3.68 5.81
CA GLU A 117 12.00 -2.38 5.17
C GLU A 117 13.47 -2.11 4.83
N ARG A 118 14.38 -2.28 5.79
CA ARG A 118 15.82 -2.08 5.56
C ARG A 118 16.38 -3.04 4.52
N GLU A 119 15.93 -4.29 4.52
CA GLU A 119 16.31 -5.27 3.50
C GLU A 119 15.79 -4.87 2.12
N ALA A 120 14.53 -4.44 2.03
CA ALA A 120 13.91 -3.95 0.80
C ALA A 120 14.67 -2.74 0.24
N LEU A 121 14.94 -1.73 1.08
CA LEU A 121 15.71 -0.55 0.69
C LEU A 121 17.14 -0.88 0.26
N ARG A 122 17.83 -1.79 0.96
CA ARG A 122 19.19 -2.21 0.59
C ARG A 122 19.20 -2.91 -0.77
N ARG A 123 18.24 -3.81 -1.02
CA ARG A 123 18.12 -4.50 -2.32
C ARG A 123 17.70 -3.54 -3.42
N MET A 124 16.78 -2.62 -3.14
CA MET A 124 16.35 -1.56 -4.07
C MET A 124 17.51 -0.67 -4.47
N ARG A 125 18.33 -0.19 -3.53
CA ARG A 125 19.51 0.65 -3.84
C ARG A 125 20.56 -0.07 -4.70
N SER A 126 20.61 -1.40 -4.66
CA SER A 126 21.60 -2.18 -5.43
C SER A 126 21.06 -2.68 -6.77
N ARG A 127 19.76 -2.96 -6.88
CA ARG A 127 19.13 -3.54 -8.08
C ARG A 127 18.17 -2.60 -8.80
N GLY A 128 17.86 -1.45 -8.21
CA GLY A 128 16.90 -0.49 -8.75
C GLY A 128 15.43 -0.91 -8.67
N ARG A 129 15.12 -2.04 -8.03
CA ARG A 129 13.77 -2.60 -7.92
C ARG A 129 13.53 -3.14 -6.51
N LEU A 130 12.29 -3.01 -6.03
CA LEU A 130 11.88 -3.58 -4.75
C LEU A 130 11.87 -5.11 -4.83
N PRO A 131 12.39 -5.81 -3.81
CA PRO A 131 12.28 -7.26 -3.74
C PRO A 131 10.85 -7.67 -3.39
N GLU A 132 10.21 -8.39 -4.29
CA GLU A 132 8.82 -8.86 -4.15
C GLU A 132 8.59 -9.60 -2.82
N GLU A 133 9.47 -10.54 -2.46
CA GLU A 133 9.40 -11.28 -1.19
C GLU A 133 9.29 -10.37 0.05
N SER A 134 10.06 -9.27 0.12
CA SER A 134 10.00 -8.36 1.28
C SER A 134 8.77 -7.47 1.25
N VAL A 135 8.31 -7.11 0.07
CA VAL A 135 7.08 -6.34 -0.11
C VAL A 135 5.88 -7.19 0.34
N GLU A 136 5.81 -8.44 -0.11
CA GLU A 136 4.74 -9.38 0.27
C GLU A 136 4.71 -9.63 1.78
N ASP A 137 5.87 -9.89 2.40
CA ASP A 137 5.94 -10.07 3.85
C ASP A 137 5.48 -8.83 4.63
N ILE A 138 5.82 -7.61 4.16
CA ILE A 138 5.36 -6.36 4.77
C ILE A 138 3.84 -6.21 4.64
N ILE A 139 3.29 -6.53 3.46
CA ILE A 139 1.85 -6.52 3.20
C ILE A 139 1.14 -7.51 4.11
N ASP A 140 1.67 -8.72 4.25
CA ASP A 140 1.08 -9.77 5.08
C ASP A 140 1.12 -9.41 6.57
N LEU A 141 2.17 -8.73 7.04
CA LEU A 141 2.17 -8.11 8.38
C LEU A 141 1.05 -7.07 8.51
N GLY A 142 0.81 -6.26 7.48
CA GLY A 142 -0.26 -5.25 7.46
C GLY A 142 -1.67 -5.84 7.48
N LYS A 143 -1.90 -6.93 6.76
CA LYS A 143 -3.18 -7.66 6.75
C LYS A 143 -3.51 -8.23 8.12
N ASN A 144 -2.51 -8.85 8.76
CA ASN A 144 -2.65 -9.54 10.05
C ASN A 144 -2.50 -8.61 11.26
N ALA A 145 -2.26 -7.31 11.04
CA ALA A 145 -2.17 -6.32 12.10
C ALA A 145 -3.51 -6.16 12.83
N GLU A 146 -3.49 -6.29 14.15
CA GLU A 146 -4.69 -6.33 14.99
C GLU A 146 -5.17 -4.93 15.38
N SER A 147 -4.25 -3.96 15.41
CA SER A 147 -4.56 -2.58 15.79
C SER A 147 -4.37 -1.60 14.64
N PRO A 148 -5.15 -0.49 14.62
CA PRO A 148 -4.94 0.60 13.69
C PRO A 148 -3.52 1.16 13.67
N GLN A 149 -2.86 1.22 14.84
CA GLN A 149 -1.50 1.75 14.99
C GLN A 149 -0.45 0.83 14.35
N GLU A 150 -0.63 -0.49 14.45
CA GLU A 150 0.21 -1.46 13.74
C GLU A 150 0.07 -1.31 12.22
N LYS A 151 -1.17 -1.20 11.72
CA LYS A 151 -1.43 -0.92 10.30
C LYS A 151 -0.80 0.39 9.87
N GLY A 152 -0.91 1.45 10.67
CA GLY A 152 -0.28 2.74 10.41
C GLY A 152 1.25 2.64 10.32
N SER A 153 1.87 1.82 11.17
CA SER A 153 3.32 1.56 11.10
C SER A 153 3.72 0.86 9.79
N VAL A 154 2.93 -0.13 9.35
CA VAL A 154 3.14 -0.82 8.07
C VAL A 154 2.97 0.14 6.89
N LEU A 155 1.92 0.95 6.90
CA LEU A 155 1.69 1.97 5.86
C LEU A 155 2.81 3.00 5.83
N GLN A 156 3.35 3.41 6.97
CA GLN A 156 4.52 4.30 7.03
C GLN A 156 5.77 3.67 6.40
N SER A 157 6.02 2.38 6.65
CA SER A 157 7.11 1.66 5.99
C SER A 157 6.87 1.56 4.48
N ILE A 158 5.64 1.26 4.04
CA ILE A 158 5.29 1.25 2.60
C ILE A 158 5.51 2.63 1.98
N HIS A 159 5.07 3.71 2.64
CA HIS A 159 5.29 5.07 2.19
C HIS A 159 6.78 5.38 2.03
N THR A 160 7.61 4.95 2.99
CA THR A 160 9.07 5.09 2.90
C THR A 160 9.64 4.33 1.69
N LEU A 161 9.18 3.09 1.46
CA LEU A 161 9.60 2.29 0.29
C LEU A 161 9.19 2.95 -1.04
N VAL A 162 7.96 3.44 -1.14
CA VAL A 162 7.45 4.12 -2.33
C VAL A 162 8.25 5.39 -2.59
N THR A 163 8.44 6.24 -1.58
CA THR A 163 9.19 7.49 -1.69
C THR A 163 10.64 7.25 -2.13
N GLU A 164 11.32 6.27 -1.55
CA GLU A 164 12.70 5.93 -1.93
C GLU A 164 12.78 5.28 -3.32
N THR A 165 11.77 4.49 -3.72
CA THR A 165 11.70 3.88 -5.06
C THR A 165 11.45 4.95 -6.12
N CYS A 166 10.49 5.84 -5.89
CA CYS A 166 10.14 6.94 -6.79
C CYS A 166 11.30 7.91 -7.03
N LYS A 167 12.17 8.11 -6.04
CA LYS A 167 13.39 8.94 -6.15
C LYS A 167 14.58 8.20 -6.79
N HIS A 168 14.47 6.89 -6.99
CA HIS A 168 15.59 6.11 -7.50
C HIS A 168 15.78 6.34 -9.01
N PRO A 169 17.00 6.65 -9.50
CA PRO A 169 17.22 7.00 -10.91
C PRO A 169 16.85 5.90 -11.93
N SER A 170 16.79 4.65 -11.48
CA SER A 170 16.40 3.51 -12.33
C SER A 170 14.91 3.19 -12.29
N TYR A 171 14.10 3.95 -11.56
CA TYR A 171 12.67 3.67 -11.48
C TYR A 171 12.00 4.06 -12.79
N SER A 172 11.49 3.05 -13.48
CA SER A 172 10.90 3.17 -14.81
C SER A 172 9.38 3.28 -14.80
N GLY A 173 8.71 3.21 -13.64
CA GLY A 173 7.23 3.24 -13.55
C GLY A 173 6.55 1.87 -13.62
N ASP A 174 7.29 0.79 -13.37
CA ASP A 174 6.86 -0.61 -13.45
C ASP A 174 7.37 -1.49 -12.28
N GLY A 175 7.54 -0.91 -11.09
CA GLY A 175 8.17 -1.57 -9.93
C GLY A 175 7.34 -1.60 -8.64
N LEU A 176 6.16 -0.99 -8.63
CA LEU A 176 5.30 -0.84 -7.46
C LEU A 176 4.00 -1.65 -7.53
N GLU A 177 3.82 -2.50 -8.55
CA GLU A 177 2.61 -3.28 -8.80
C GLU A 177 2.08 -3.99 -7.55
N THR A 178 2.89 -4.83 -6.91
CA THR A 178 2.47 -5.63 -5.74
C THR A 178 2.05 -4.74 -4.57
N LEU A 179 2.74 -3.61 -4.35
CA LEU A 179 2.36 -2.65 -3.31
C LEU A 179 1.01 -2.00 -3.63
N ILE A 180 0.86 -1.44 -4.83
CA ILE A 180 -0.36 -0.72 -5.21
C ILE A 180 -1.58 -1.64 -5.17
N LEU A 181 -1.46 -2.84 -5.75
CA LEU A 181 -2.56 -3.78 -5.81
C LEU A 181 -2.97 -4.30 -4.43
N ARG A 182 -2.03 -4.42 -3.47
CA ARG A 182 -2.31 -5.04 -2.17
C ARG A 182 -2.47 -4.04 -1.01
N LEU A 183 -2.21 -2.75 -1.24
CA LEU A 183 -2.44 -1.69 -0.24
C LEU A 183 -3.89 -1.69 0.27
N HIS A 184 -4.84 -2.06 -0.60
CA HIS A 184 -6.23 -2.18 -0.18
C HIS A 184 -6.48 -3.28 0.83
N GLU A 185 -5.73 -4.37 0.76
CA GLU A 185 -5.87 -5.49 1.68
C GLU A 185 -5.42 -5.09 3.08
N VAL A 186 -4.40 -4.24 3.20
CA VAL A 186 -3.93 -3.72 4.49
C VAL A 186 -5.01 -2.87 5.17
N VAL A 187 -5.67 -1.98 4.43
CA VAL A 187 -6.64 -1.02 5.00
C VAL A 187 -8.04 -1.60 5.15
N ILE A 188 -8.51 -2.39 4.19
CA ILE A 188 -9.92 -2.81 4.07
C ILE A 188 -10.19 -4.16 4.77
N VAL A 189 -9.22 -5.08 4.81
CA VAL A 189 -9.43 -6.43 5.39
C VAL A 189 -9.41 -6.35 6.92
N ASP A 190 -10.48 -6.87 7.53
CA ASP A 190 -10.67 -7.17 8.96
C ASP A 190 -10.35 -6.07 9.99
N SER A 191 -10.16 -4.82 9.55
CA SER A 191 -9.97 -3.65 10.39
C SER A 191 -11.31 -3.20 11.01
N LYS A 192 -11.69 -3.80 12.14
CA LYS A 192 -12.66 -3.20 13.05
C LYS A 192 -11.92 -2.71 14.31
N PRO A 193 -11.91 -1.40 14.61
CA PRO A 193 -12.55 -0.31 13.87
C PRO A 193 -11.76 0.13 12.62
N VAL A 194 -12.48 0.61 11.60
CA VAL A 194 -11.89 1.24 10.42
C VAL A 194 -11.23 2.55 10.86
N ASN A 195 -9.98 2.79 10.49
CA ASN A 195 -9.22 3.95 10.93
C ASN A 195 -9.01 4.95 9.80
N LEU A 196 -9.37 6.19 10.08
CA LEU A 196 -9.35 7.29 9.11
C LEU A 196 -7.93 7.70 8.69
N GLU A 197 -6.99 7.75 9.63
CA GLU A 197 -5.58 8.08 9.35
C GLU A 197 -4.91 7.06 8.41
N ASN A 198 -5.30 5.79 8.49
CA ASN A 198 -4.80 4.77 7.56
C ASN A 198 -5.26 5.03 6.11
N PHE A 199 -6.47 5.53 5.90
CA PHE A 199 -6.91 5.94 4.56
C PHE A 199 -6.15 7.17 4.06
N ARG A 200 -5.91 8.14 4.95
CA ARG A 200 -5.13 9.33 4.64
C ARG A 200 -3.70 8.97 4.20
N MET A 201 -3.04 8.09 4.93
CA MET A 201 -1.70 7.60 4.59
C MET A 201 -1.68 6.91 3.21
N VAL A 202 -2.72 6.14 2.86
CA VAL A 202 -2.84 5.56 1.51
C VAL A 202 -3.00 6.63 0.43
N ALA A 203 -3.75 7.70 0.70
CA ALA A 203 -3.86 8.83 -0.22
C ALA A 203 -2.50 9.51 -0.43
N GLU A 204 -1.73 9.72 0.64
CA GLU A 204 -0.37 10.27 0.58
C GLU A 204 0.57 9.37 -0.25
N ILE A 205 0.52 8.04 -0.06
CA ILE A 205 1.29 7.07 -0.86
C ILE A 205 0.96 7.17 -2.36
N PHE A 206 -0.33 7.20 -2.72
CA PHE A 206 -0.74 7.31 -4.12
C PHE A 206 -0.38 8.66 -4.73
N GLN A 207 -0.44 9.73 -3.94
CA GLN A 207 0.00 11.05 -4.36
C GLN A 207 1.49 11.09 -4.68
N GLU A 208 2.35 10.46 -3.87
CA GLU A 208 3.79 10.36 -4.15
C GLU A 208 4.06 9.63 -5.48
N ILE A 209 3.35 8.54 -5.77
CA ILE A 209 3.45 7.83 -7.05
C ILE A 209 3.01 8.73 -8.21
N ALA A 210 1.92 9.47 -8.04
CA ALA A 210 1.42 10.40 -9.05
C ALA A 210 2.41 11.54 -9.34
N ILE A 211 3.08 12.08 -8.31
CA ILE A 211 4.07 13.17 -8.45
C ILE A 211 5.34 12.68 -9.14
N ALA A 212 5.84 11.49 -8.77
CA ALA A 212 7.07 10.92 -9.32
C ALA A 212 7.03 10.73 -10.84
N ARG A 213 5.83 10.57 -11.42
CA ARG A 213 5.62 10.36 -12.85
C ARG A 213 6.06 11.55 -13.73
N LYS A 214 6.30 12.75 -13.19
CA LYS A 214 6.80 13.88 -13.99
C LYS A 214 8.08 13.55 -14.79
N GLU A 215 8.82 12.52 -14.38
CA GLU A 215 10.15 12.18 -14.90
C GLU A 215 10.21 10.81 -15.61
N ILE A 216 9.10 10.07 -15.72
CA ILE A 216 9.10 8.63 -16.03
C ILE A 216 8.30 8.30 -17.30
N GLN A 217 8.81 7.34 -18.10
CA GLN A 217 8.22 6.95 -19.39
C GLN A 217 7.15 5.84 -19.33
N HIS A 218 7.17 4.93 -18.35
CA HIS A 218 6.14 3.89 -18.24
C HIS A 218 4.99 4.28 -17.31
N VAL A 219 3.77 3.86 -17.68
CA VAL A 219 2.52 4.26 -17.01
C VAL A 219 1.86 3.15 -16.19
N ALA A 220 2.49 1.97 -16.09
CA ALA A 220 1.85 0.78 -15.53
C ALA A 220 1.48 0.98 -14.05
N ASP A 221 2.41 1.47 -13.23
CA ASP A 221 2.16 1.78 -11.81
C ASP A 221 1.14 2.91 -11.64
N LEU A 222 1.07 3.83 -12.60
CA LEU A 222 0.09 4.90 -12.57
C LEU A 222 -1.33 4.41 -12.85
N GLN A 223 -1.52 3.57 -13.86
CA GLN A 223 -2.84 2.97 -14.15
C GLN A 223 -3.36 2.17 -12.96
N ARG A 224 -2.47 1.41 -12.30
CA ARG A 224 -2.81 0.70 -11.07
C ARG A 224 -3.15 1.68 -9.95
N THR A 225 -2.39 2.78 -9.81
CA THR A 225 -2.63 3.83 -8.82
C THR A 225 -3.99 4.49 -9.03
N VAL A 226 -4.39 4.77 -10.27
CA VAL A 226 -5.72 5.33 -10.60
C VAL A 226 -6.83 4.40 -10.14
N LYS A 227 -6.77 3.12 -10.52
CA LYS A 227 -7.77 2.11 -10.12
C LYS A 227 -7.83 1.95 -8.60
N ALA A 228 -6.67 1.88 -7.94
CA ALA A 228 -6.58 1.76 -6.50
C ALA A 228 -7.12 3.01 -5.79
N THR A 229 -6.83 4.21 -6.31
CA THR A 229 -7.33 5.49 -5.78
C THR A 229 -8.85 5.59 -5.90
N GLY A 230 -9.41 5.24 -7.07
CA GLY A 230 -10.86 5.17 -7.29
C GLY A 230 -11.55 4.22 -6.31
N SER A 231 -11.02 2.99 -6.18
CA SER A 231 -11.52 2.00 -5.23
C SER A 231 -11.43 2.46 -3.78
N MET A 232 -10.35 3.15 -3.39
CA MET A 232 -10.18 3.68 -2.04
C MET A 232 -11.13 4.81 -1.72
N GLY A 233 -11.33 5.75 -2.65
CA GLY A 233 -12.30 6.83 -2.49
C GLY A 233 -13.71 6.29 -2.29
N ARG A 234 -14.12 5.29 -3.08
CA ARG A 234 -15.40 4.60 -2.89
C ARG A 234 -15.48 3.85 -1.56
N ALA A 235 -14.42 3.14 -1.18
CA ALA A 235 -14.39 2.42 0.09
C ALA A 235 -14.51 3.37 1.30
N ALA A 236 -13.85 4.53 1.25
CA ALA A 236 -13.97 5.57 2.28
C ALA A 236 -15.41 6.10 2.38
N LEU A 237 -16.03 6.46 1.24
CA LEU A 237 -17.44 6.88 1.19
C LEU A 237 -18.39 5.80 1.70
N ALA A 238 -18.12 4.52 1.39
CA ALA A 238 -18.97 3.40 1.77
C ALA A 238 -18.90 3.11 3.29
N ARG A 239 -17.71 3.16 3.88
CA ARG A 239 -17.44 2.68 5.25
C ARG A 239 -17.61 3.73 6.34
N PHE A 240 -17.40 5.00 6.03
CA PHE A 240 -17.50 6.06 7.04
C PHE A 240 -18.80 6.84 6.90
N GLU A 241 -19.34 7.27 8.05
CA GLU A 241 -20.43 8.24 8.09
C GLU A 241 -19.98 9.60 7.54
N SER A 242 -20.94 10.47 7.22
CA SER A 242 -20.65 11.83 6.75
C SER A 242 -19.91 12.62 7.82
N GLY A 243 -18.82 13.27 7.43
CA GLY A 243 -18.01 14.09 8.33
C GLY A 243 -16.88 14.78 7.59
N LEU A 244 -16.48 15.95 8.09
CA LEU A 244 -15.47 16.80 7.45
C LEU A 244 -14.14 16.05 7.21
N GLU A 245 -13.72 15.21 8.16
CA GLU A 245 -12.47 14.46 8.05
C GLU A 245 -12.50 13.42 6.92
N VAL A 246 -13.64 12.74 6.75
CA VAL A 246 -13.85 11.77 5.66
C VAL A 246 -13.85 12.50 4.32
N ASP A 247 -14.54 13.64 4.26
CA ASP A 247 -14.60 14.44 3.04
C ASP A 247 -13.22 14.95 2.65
N ASN A 248 -12.39 15.38 3.60
CA ASN A 248 -11.00 15.77 3.34
C ASN A 248 -10.17 14.64 2.72
N ILE A 249 -10.34 13.41 3.18
CA ILE A 249 -9.61 12.24 2.63
C ILE A 249 -10.12 11.88 1.24
N VAL A 250 -11.43 11.88 1.04
CA VAL A 250 -12.00 11.63 -0.29
C VAL A 250 -11.55 12.72 -1.27
N MET A 251 -11.45 13.97 -0.81
CA MET A 251 -10.85 15.06 -1.57
C MET A 251 -9.38 14.81 -1.90
N SER A 252 -8.58 14.24 -0.99
CA SER A 252 -7.19 13.86 -1.30
C SER A 252 -7.12 12.81 -2.42
N PHE A 253 -8.05 11.84 -2.46
CA PHE A 253 -8.13 10.89 -3.58
C PHE A 253 -8.54 11.58 -4.89
N ILE A 254 -9.53 12.47 -4.87
CA ILE A 254 -9.93 13.28 -6.06
C ILE A 254 -8.78 14.17 -6.54
N GLN A 255 -8.04 14.81 -5.62
CA GLN A 255 -6.88 15.63 -5.95
C GLN A 255 -5.75 14.80 -6.55
N THR A 256 -5.49 13.61 -6.00
CA THR A 256 -4.51 12.66 -6.55
C THR A 256 -4.87 12.28 -7.99
N LEU A 257 -6.13 11.91 -8.25
CA LEU A 257 -6.62 11.65 -9.61
C LEU A 257 -6.45 12.87 -10.53
N GLY A 258 -6.78 14.06 -10.05
CA GLY A 258 -6.56 15.31 -10.79
C GLY A 258 -5.09 15.56 -11.12
N LEU A 259 -4.16 15.29 -10.20
CA LEU A 259 -2.71 15.44 -10.45
C LEU A 259 -2.25 14.54 -11.60
N ILE A 260 -2.76 13.31 -11.66
CA ILE A 260 -2.45 12.34 -12.71
C ILE A 260 -2.82 12.87 -14.10
N THR A 261 -3.89 13.67 -14.20
CA THR A 261 -4.38 14.21 -15.48
C THR A 261 -3.58 15.37 -16.04
N TYR A 262 -2.85 16.10 -15.18
CA TYR A 262 -1.99 17.21 -15.63
C TYR A 262 -0.67 16.72 -16.24
N ILE A 263 -0.39 15.41 -16.19
CA ILE A 263 0.88 14.85 -16.66
C ILE A 263 0.65 14.18 -18.01
N LYS A 264 1.17 14.83 -19.07
CA LYS A 264 1.17 14.46 -20.50
C LYS A 264 0.19 13.33 -20.89
N PRO A 265 -0.92 13.64 -21.60
CA PRO A 265 -1.98 12.67 -21.91
C PRO A 265 -1.58 11.58 -22.93
N LEU A 266 -0.36 11.60 -23.46
CA LEU A 266 0.10 10.73 -24.55
C LEU A 266 1.48 10.17 -24.19
N ASP A 267 1.50 9.02 -23.53
CA ASP A 267 2.71 8.18 -23.53
C ASP A 267 2.55 7.12 -24.62
N VAL A 268 3.42 7.21 -25.62
CA VAL A 268 3.53 6.23 -26.70
C VAL A 268 4.55 5.20 -26.28
N ILE A 269 4.08 4.07 -25.73
CA ILE A 269 4.93 2.92 -25.43
C ILE A 269 4.74 1.93 -26.57
N ASN A 270 5.79 1.64 -27.33
CA ASN A 270 5.75 0.67 -28.44
C ASN A 270 4.60 0.91 -29.46
N LYS A 271 4.37 2.17 -29.85
CA LYS A 271 3.27 2.59 -30.75
C LYS A 271 1.85 2.35 -30.21
N HIS A 272 1.70 1.90 -28.97
CA HIS A 272 0.43 1.83 -28.28
C HIS A 272 0.27 3.10 -27.46
N HIS A 273 -0.81 3.81 -27.70
CA HIS A 273 -1.15 4.99 -26.94
C HIS A 273 -1.90 4.53 -25.68
N PHE A 274 -1.33 4.83 -24.51
CA PHE A 274 -1.96 4.53 -23.23
C PHE A 274 -2.65 5.77 -22.70
N TYR A 275 -3.98 5.68 -22.53
CA TYR A 275 -4.81 6.79 -22.10
C TYR A 275 -5.25 6.60 -20.66
N VAL A 276 -4.40 7.04 -19.73
CA VAL A 276 -4.74 7.05 -18.30
C VAL A 276 -5.92 7.98 -18.01
N MET A 277 -6.21 8.92 -18.92
CA MET A 277 -7.29 9.89 -18.76
C MET A 277 -8.68 9.24 -18.64
N THR A 278 -8.96 8.17 -19.40
CA THR A 278 -10.25 7.48 -19.33
C THR A 278 -10.38 6.66 -18.05
N ASP A 279 -9.28 6.03 -17.60
CA ASP A 279 -9.24 5.38 -16.28
C ASP A 279 -9.49 6.40 -15.15
N VAL A 280 -8.96 7.63 -15.27
CA VAL A 280 -9.17 8.69 -14.28
C VAL A 280 -10.60 9.21 -14.31
N SER A 281 -11.17 9.44 -15.50
CA SER A 281 -12.56 9.91 -15.60
C SER A 281 -13.53 8.89 -15.03
N GLU A 282 -13.31 7.61 -15.29
CA GLU A 282 -14.11 6.53 -14.71
C GLU A 282 -13.96 6.49 -13.18
N ALA A 283 -12.75 6.60 -12.64
CA ALA A 283 -12.52 6.65 -11.19
C ALA A 283 -13.18 7.87 -10.52
N LEU A 284 -13.09 9.06 -11.14
CA LEU A 284 -13.76 10.27 -10.66
C LEU A 284 -15.29 10.16 -10.74
N PHE A 285 -15.81 9.61 -11.83
CA PHE A 285 -17.23 9.33 -11.99
C PHE A 285 -17.73 8.39 -10.89
N GLU A 286 -17.03 7.29 -10.64
CA GLU A 286 -17.39 6.31 -9.61
C GLU A 286 -17.40 6.90 -8.19
N ILE A 287 -16.40 7.74 -7.85
CA ILE A 287 -16.37 8.45 -6.55
C ILE A 287 -17.52 9.46 -6.50
N GLY A 288 -17.69 10.26 -7.56
CA GLY A 288 -18.68 11.33 -7.61
C GLY A 288 -20.12 10.84 -7.59
N SER A 289 -20.43 9.75 -8.29
CA SER A 289 -21.78 9.18 -8.34
C SER A 289 -22.18 8.61 -6.98
N LEU A 290 -21.28 7.86 -6.33
CA LEU A 290 -21.51 7.35 -4.98
C LEU A 290 -21.63 8.48 -3.96
N ALA A 291 -20.85 9.56 -4.11
CA ALA A 291 -20.98 10.74 -3.27
C ALA A 291 -22.35 11.41 -3.43
N ALA A 292 -22.83 11.57 -4.68
CA ALA A 292 -24.16 12.13 -4.96
C ALA A 292 -25.29 11.27 -4.39
N GLU A 293 -25.21 9.94 -4.52
CA GLU A 293 -26.15 8.99 -3.90
C GLU A 293 -26.20 9.13 -2.37
N LYS A 294 -25.04 9.40 -1.75
CA LYS A 294 -24.91 9.64 -0.31
C LYS A 294 -25.15 11.10 0.10
N GLN A 295 -25.67 11.95 -0.80
CA GLN A 295 -25.94 13.38 -0.56
C GLN A 295 -24.70 14.16 -0.09
N ARG A 296 -23.51 13.77 -0.54
CA ARG A 296 -22.24 14.45 -0.29
C ARG A 296 -21.89 15.38 -1.43
N ASP A 297 -22.70 16.44 -1.58
CA ASP A 297 -22.69 17.33 -2.73
C ASP A 297 -21.30 17.94 -3.01
N PHE A 298 -20.57 18.33 -1.97
CA PHE A 298 -19.23 18.90 -2.10
C PHE A 298 -18.25 17.97 -2.83
N ILE A 299 -18.27 16.67 -2.49
CA ILE A 299 -17.40 15.67 -3.12
C ILE A 299 -17.84 15.40 -4.56
N ALA A 300 -19.15 15.28 -4.80
CA ALA A 300 -19.69 15.06 -6.15
C ALA A 300 -19.36 16.23 -7.09
N VAL A 301 -19.52 17.46 -6.62
CA VAL A 301 -19.17 18.68 -7.36
C VAL A 301 -17.68 18.77 -7.61
N ALA A 302 -16.83 18.46 -6.63
CA ALA A 302 -15.38 18.46 -6.81
C ALA A 302 -14.92 17.45 -7.88
N ALA A 303 -15.50 16.24 -7.88
CA ALA A 303 -15.23 15.24 -8.91
C ALA A 303 -15.68 15.73 -10.30
N LEU A 304 -16.87 16.33 -10.40
CA LEU A 304 -17.38 16.90 -11.64
C LEU A 304 -16.50 18.03 -12.18
N ASP A 305 -16.11 18.98 -11.32
CA ASP A 305 -15.27 20.12 -11.71
C ASP A 305 -13.90 19.63 -12.23
N LYS A 306 -13.33 18.56 -11.65
CA LYS A 306 -12.11 17.92 -12.18
C LYS A 306 -12.34 17.32 -13.58
N MET A 307 -13.41 16.57 -13.78
CA MET A 307 -13.70 15.98 -15.09
C MET A 307 -14.03 17.03 -16.16
N ILE A 308 -14.75 18.10 -15.81
CA ILE A 308 -14.99 19.23 -16.73
C ILE A 308 -13.65 19.90 -17.10
N THR A 309 -12.78 20.12 -16.11
CA THR A 309 -11.44 20.69 -16.36
C THR A 309 -10.64 19.81 -17.30
N MET A 310 -10.64 18.48 -17.09
CA MET A 310 -9.99 17.51 -18.00
C MET A 310 -10.56 17.63 -19.42
N LEU A 311 -11.89 17.65 -19.54
CA LEU A 311 -12.59 17.72 -20.83
C LEU A 311 -12.29 19.02 -21.58
N SER A 312 -12.24 20.16 -20.89
CA SER A 312 -11.94 21.46 -21.49
C SER A 312 -10.46 21.63 -21.83
N GLN A 313 -9.55 20.99 -21.09
CA GLN A 313 -8.10 21.05 -21.35
C GLN A 313 -7.61 20.02 -22.36
N THR A 314 -8.42 19.00 -22.65
CA THR A 314 -8.10 17.98 -23.65
C THR A 314 -8.04 18.64 -25.03
N PRO A 315 -6.85 18.72 -25.67
CA PRO A 315 -6.72 19.32 -26.99
C PRO A 315 -7.57 18.53 -27.98
N ARG A 316 -8.36 19.22 -28.81
CA ARG A 316 -8.99 18.64 -30.00
C ARG A 316 -7.97 18.53 -31.14
N THR A 317 -6.81 17.97 -30.86
CA THR A 317 -5.81 17.70 -31.88
C THR A 317 -6.24 16.48 -32.69
N GLU A 318 -5.87 16.42 -33.97
CA GLU A 318 -6.11 15.26 -34.84
C GLU A 318 -5.49 13.97 -34.27
N ASP A 319 -4.53 14.10 -33.35
CA ASP A 319 -3.79 13.00 -32.72
C ASP A 319 -4.55 12.28 -31.60
N LEU A 320 -5.64 12.84 -31.05
CA LEU A 320 -6.40 12.19 -29.98
C LEU A 320 -7.54 11.33 -30.56
N PRO A 321 -7.57 10.02 -30.30
CA PRO A 321 -8.67 9.17 -30.71
C PRO A 321 -10.02 9.68 -30.20
N SER A 322 -11.01 9.70 -31.10
CA SER A 322 -12.35 10.18 -30.80
C SER A 322 -13.05 9.43 -29.67
N TYR A 323 -12.71 8.15 -29.45
CA TYR A 323 -13.31 7.35 -28.38
C TYR A 323 -12.97 7.89 -26.98
N ILE A 324 -11.84 8.57 -26.79
CA ILE A 324 -11.43 9.10 -25.49
C ILE A 324 -12.30 10.29 -25.09
N VAL A 325 -12.54 11.20 -26.04
CA VAL A 325 -13.42 12.35 -25.83
C VAL A 325 -14.87 11.88 -25.63
N ASP A 326 -15.27 10.82 -26.34
CA ASP A 326 -16.59 10.20 -26.17
C ASP A 326 -16.75 9.55 -24.78
N GLU A 327 -15.73 8.85 -24.27
CA GLU A 327 -15.73 8.26 -22.93
C GLU A 327 -15.74 9.33 -21.83
N LEU A 328 -14.82 10.29 -21.88
CA LEU A 328 -14.78 11.39 -20.92
C LEU A 328 -16.07 12.23 -20.95
N GLY A 329 -16.61 12.49 -22.14
CA GLY A 329 -17.88 13.18 -22.30
C GLY A 329 -19.06 12.37 -21.74
N ALA A 330 -19.05 11.05 -21.87
CA ALA A 330 -20.04 10.19 -21.25
C ALA A 330 -19.95 10.24 -19.72
N ASP A 331 -18.76 10.16 -19.14
CA ASP A 331 -18.51 10.22 -17.69
C ASP A 331 -18.96 11.55 -17.07
N VAL A 332 -18.62 12.68 -17.71
CA VAL A 332 -19.09 14.00 -17.29
C VAL A 332 -20.61 14.07 -17.30
N MET A 333 -21.25 13.67 -18.41
CA MET A 333 -22.71 13.71 -18.53
C MET A 333 -23.39 12.76 -17.53
N GLY A 334 -22.80 11.58 -17.29
CA GLY A 334 -23.26 10.62 -16.30
C GLY A 334 -23.26 11.21 -14.90
N LEU A 335 -22.16 11.85 -14.47
CA LEU A 335 -22.09 12.47 -13.15
C LEU A 335 -23.04 13.67 -13.02
N MET A 336 -23.17 14.49 -14.07
CA MET A 336 -24.15 15.57 -14.09
C MET A 336 -25.58 15.04 -13.88
N ALA A 337 -25.92 13.90 -14.49
CA ALA A 337 -27.22 13.26 -14.31
C ALA A 337 -27.43 12.69 -12.90
N HIS A 338 -26.37 12.22 -12.24
CA HIS A 338 -26.43 11.82 -10.83
C HIS A 338 -26.72 13.03 -9.93
N ILE A 339 -25.98 14.14 -10.10
CA ILE A 339 -26.19 15.38 -9.34
C ILE A 339 -27.56 16.00 -9.63
N TRP A 340 -28.07 15.90 -10.86
CA TRP A 340 -29.39 16.42 -11.25
C TRP A 340 -30.55 15.91 -10.39
N THR A 341 -30.39 14.72 -9.78
CA THR A 341 -31.49 14.03 -9.07
C THR A 341 -31.78 14.54 -7.66
N GLY A 342 -30.90 15.30 -7.00
CA GLY A 342 -31.09 15.63 -5.57
C GLY A 342 -31.75 16.98 -5.25
N GLY A 343 -32.14 17.79 -6.25
CA GLY A 343 -33.01 18.97 -6.01
C GLY A 343 -32.81 20.14 -6.97
N ASP A 344 -33.60 21.21 -6.80
CA ASP A 344 -33.60 22.37 -7.70
C ASP A 344 -32.27 23.14 -7.69
N SER A 345 -31.60 23.27 -6.54
CA SER A 345 -30.29 23.94 -6.44
C SER A 345 -29.21 23.18 -7.21
N GLN A 346 -29.22 21.86 -7.16
CA GLN A 346 -28.29 21.02 -7.90
C GLN A 346 -28.59 21.06 -9.40
N LYS A 347 -29.87 21.08 -9.80
CA LYS A 347 -30.27 21.29 -11.20
C LYS A 347 -29.77 22.63 -11.73
N GLU A 348 -29.92 23.69 -10.96
CA GLU A 348 -29.41 25.03 -11.31
C GLU A 348 -27.89 25.03 -11.47
N PHE A 349 -27.15 24.40 -10.56
CA PHE A 349 -25.70 24.23 -10.70
C PHE A 349 -25.33 23.51 -12.01
N ILE A 350 -26.03 22.42 -12.33
CA ILE A 350 -25.80 21.67 -13.57
C ILE A 350 -26.15 22.49 -14.82
N LEU A 351 -27.22 23.29 -14.79
CA LEU A 351 -27.60 24.19 -15.88
C LEU A 351 -26.50 25.23 -16.17
N GLN A 352 -25.82 25.72 -15.13
CA GLN A 352 -24.72 26.68 -15.26
C GLN A 352 -23.46 26.05 -15.87
N ARG A 353 -23.20 24.76 -15.62
CA ARG A 353 -22.03 24.03 -16.14
C ARG A 353 -22.22 23.42 -17.53
N LEU A 354 -23.46 23.14 -17.93
CA LEU A 354 -23.77 22.51 -19.21
C LEU A 354 -23.22 23.25 -20.45
N PRO A 355 -23.20 24.60 -20.52
CA PRO A 355 -22.55 25.33 -21.61
C PRO A 355 -21.07 24.99 -21.79
N ASP A 356 -20.30 24.84 -20.71
CA ASP A 356 -18.87 24.52 -20.76
C ASP A 356 -18.64 23.13 -21.36
N VAL A 357 -19.48 22.16 -20.95
CA VAL A 357 -19.45 20.79 -21.47
C VAL A 357 -19.82 20.76 -22.95
N ARG A 358 -20.87 21.50 -23.35
CA ARG A 358 -21.26 21.64 -24.77
C ARG A 358 -20.14 22.24 -25.61
N ALA A 359 -19.52 23.31 -25.12
CA ALA A 359 -18.40 23.95 -25.80
C ALA A 359 -17.21 22.99 -25.96
N SER A 360 -16.93 22.18 -24.93
CA SER A 360 -15.82 21.23 -24.89
C SER A 360 -16.04 19.95 -25.71
N ILE A 361 -17.28 19.47 -25.84
CA ILE A 361 -17.62 18.30 -26.69
C ILE A 361 -17.89 18.71 -28.14
N GLY A 362 -18.48 19.89 -28.38
CA GLY A 362 -18.70 20.42 -29.73
C GLY A 362 -19.76 19.66 -30.53
N MET A 363 -20.69 18.99 -29.85
CA MET A 363 -21.79 18.25 -30.47
C MET A 363 -23.14 18.82 -30.03
N PRO A 364 -24.21 18.65 -30.83
CA PRO A 364 -25.56 18.98 -30.39
C PRO A 364 -25.99 18.14 -29.18
N ASP A 365 -26.71 18.73 -28.23
CA ASP A 365 -27.16 18.08 -26.98
C ASP A 365 -27.78 16.70 -27.20
N ALA A 366 -28.71 16.59 -28.15
CA ALA A 366 -29.39 15.33 -28.44
C ALA A 366 -28.41 14.20 -28.81
N LYS A 367 -27.29 14.55 -29.48
CA LYS A 367 -26.23 13.59 -29.82
C LYS A 367 -25.38 13.26 -28.60
N ILE A 368 -25.06 14.24 -27.76
CA ILE A 368 -24.30 14.05 -26.50
C ILE A 368 -25.05 13.08 -25.58
N PHE A 369 -26.32 13.38 -25.26
CA PHE A 369 -27.16 12.53 -24.41
C PHE A 369 -27.30 11.12 -24.98
N ARG A 370 -27.53 10.98 -26.30
CA ARG A 370 -27.64 9.65 -26.93
C ARG A 370 -26.34 8.86 -26.84
N LYS A 371 -25.18 9.48 -27.07
CA LYS A 371 -23.88 8.81 -26.94
C LYS A 371 -23.63 8.37 -25.50
N ALA A 372 -23.79 9.27 -24.52
CA ALA A 372 -23.61 8.95 -23.10
C ALA A 372 -24.55 7.81 -22.65
N ARG A 373 -25.82 7.85 -23.05
CA ARG A 373 -26.76 6.75 -22.76
C ARG A 373 -26.35 5.44 -23.39
N THR A 374 -25.90 5.45 -24.65
CA THR A 374 -25.43 4.24 -25.35
C THR A 374 -24.19 3.66 -24.66
N HIS A 375 -23.26 4.51 -24.23
CA HIS A 375 -22.08 4.13 -23.46
C HIS A 375 -22.47 3.36 -22.18
N TYR A 376 -23.34 3.94 -21.34
CA TYR A 376 -23.75 3.31 -20.08
C TYR A 376 -24.63 2.06 -20.27
N LEU A 377 -25.45 2.01 -21.31
CA LEU A 377 -26.17 0.79 -21.68
C LEU A 377 -25.19 -0.32 -22.09
N GLY A 378 -24.13 0.02 -22.84
CA GLY A 378 -23.07 -0.93 -23.21
C GLY A 378 -22.31 -1.48 -22.00
N LYS A 379 -22.09 -0.65 -20.97
CA LYS A 379 -21.50 -1.06 -19.67
C LYS A 379 -22.50 -1.71 -18.69
N SER A 380 -23.76 -1.93 -19.08
CA SER A 380 -24.84 -2.41 -18.20
C SER A 380 -25.12 -1.52 -16.97
N GLN A 381 -24.76 -0.24 -17.02
CA GLN A 381 -25.03 0.74 -15.96
C GLN A 381 -26.39 1.41 -16.19
N PHE A 382 -27.47 0.61 -16.07
CA PHE A 382 -28.83 1.03 -16.42
C PHE A 382 -29.34 2.22 -15.61
N GLU A 383 -28.93 2.34 -14.34
CA GLU A 383 -29.33 3.45 -13.49
C GLU A 383 -28.86 4.80 -14.03
N THR A 384 -27.58 4.91 -14.39
CA THR A 384 -27.02 6.13 -14.98
C THR A 384 -27.66 6.44 -16.32
N ALA A 385 -27.92 5.43 -17.16
CA ALA A 385 -28.64 5.61 -18.42
C ALA A 385 -30.08 6.14 -18.22
N ASN A 386 -30.76 5.71 -17.15
CA ASN A 386 -32.10 6.19 -16.79
C ASN A 386 -32.06 7.64 -16.27
N ARG A 387 -31.11 7.98 -15.40
CA ARG A 387 -30.92 9.36 -14.91
C ARG A 387 -30.61 10.32 -16.06
N LEU A 388 -29.77 9.91 -17.02
CA LEU A 388 -29.51 10.67 -18.25
C LEU A 388 -30.79 10.91 -19.07
N ALA A 389 -31.63 9.88 -19.23
CA ALA A 389 -32.89 10.02 -19.97
C ALA A 389 -33.87 10.98 -19.27
N GLN A 390 -33.92 10.94 -17.94
CA GLN A 390 -34.71 11.86 -17.14
C GLN A 390 -34.21 13.31 -17.31
N MET A 391 -32.90 13.54 -17.13
CA MET A 391 -32.28 14.85 -17.31
C MET A 391 -32.56 15.41 -18.73
N GLU A 392 -32.39 14.58 -19.77
CA GLU A 392 -32.69 14.97 -21.16
C GLU A 392 -34.16 15.39 -21.35
N LYS A 393 -35.10 14.68 -20.70
CA LYS A 393 -36.54 14.98 -20.78
C LYS A 393 -36.87 16.31 -20.07
N GLU A 394 -36.26 16.57 -18.93
CA GLU A 394 -36.50 17.79 -18.15
C GLU A 394 -35.90 19.04 -18.79
N LEU A 395 -34.77 18.91 -19.51
CA LEU A 395 -34.13 20.01 -20.23
C LEU A 395 -34.87 20.42 -21.51
N LYS A 396 -35.75 19.57 -22.05
CA LYS A 396 -36.52 19.91 -23.27
C LYS A 396 -37.44 21.09 -22.98
N PRO A 397 -37.44 22.14 -23.82
CA PRO A 397 -38.30 23.30 -23.60
C PRO A 397 -39.75 22.84 -23.54
N LYS A 398 -40.44 23.18 -22.45
CA LYS A 398 -41.87 22.90 -22.33
C LYS A 398 -42.58 23.54 -23.51
N PRO A 399 -43.46 22.82 -24.23
CA PRO A 399 -44.19 23.41 -25.35
C PRO A 399 -44.90 24.66 -24.83
N ARG A 400 -44.59 25.83 -25.41
CA ARG A 400 -45.32 27.07 -25.10
C ARG A 400 -46.79 26.76 -25.32
N ARG A 401 -47.59 26.73 -24.26
CA ARG A 401 -49.04 26.66 -24.38
C ARG A 401 -49.43 27.84 -25.28
N LYS A 402 -49.93 27.53 -26.48
CA LYS A 402 -50.60 28.54 -27.30
C LYS A 402 -51.81 28.99 -26.49
N THR A 403 -51.67 30.11 -25.81
CA THR A 403 -52.78 30.84 -25.18
C THR A 403 -53.56 31.58 -26.24
#